data_AF-A0A428X904-F1
#
_entry.id   AF-A0A428X904-F1
#
_cell.length_a   1.000
_cell.length_b   1.000
_cell.length_c   1.000
_cell.angle_alpha   90.00
_cell.angle_beta   90.00
_cell.angle_gamma   90.00
#
_symmetry.space_group_name_H-M   'P 1'
#
loop_
_entity.id
_entity.type
_entity.pdbx_description
1 polymer ?
#
loop_
_entity_poly.entity_id
_entity_poly.type
_entity_poly.pdbx_seq_one_letter_code
_entity_poly.pdbx_strand_id
1 'polypeptide(L)'
;MDNAELARLVEAEHPYRGKALFELSDRIAGDDDAATKVAMLSRLTSLRTARLFDRVSLAWSAIIALLAAETPHSRSSAYEAFYALGDAEQTDMLDYLEVSAIEDAHPRIG
;
A
#
# COMPACT_ATOMS: atom_id res chain seq x y z
N MET A 1 -17.46 6.41 -6.07
CA MET A 1 -17.47 5.85 -4.71
C MET A 1 -16.59 6.71 -3.84
N ASP A 2 -17.04 6.97 -2.62
CA ASP A 2 -16.19 7.63 -1.62
C ASP A 2 -15.11 6.66 -1.08
N ASN A 3 -14.18 7.19 -0.29
CA ASN A 3 -13.09 6.38 0.25
C ASN A 3 -13.58 5.25 1.18
N ALA A 4 -14.68 5.47 1.90
CA ALA A 4 -15.23 4.49 2.82
C ALA A 4 -15.87 3.32 2.07
N GLU A 5 -16.60 3.58 0.99
CA GLU A 5 -17.14 2.57 0.09
C GLU A 5 -16.04 1.74 -0.56
N LEU A 6 -14.98 2.37 -1.05
CA LEU A 6 -13.84 1.66 -1.63
C LEU A 6 -13.16 0.77 -0.58
N ALA A 7 -12.91 1.28 0.63
CA ALA A 7 -12.31 0.49 1.71
C ALA A 7 -13.18 -0.72 2.10
N ARG A 8 -14.50 -0.54 2.19
CA ARG A 8 -15.42 -1.67 2.46
C ARG A 8 -15.36 -2.75 1.39
N LEU A 9 -15.18 -2.40 0.11
CA LEU A 9 -15.01 -3.40 -0.94
C LEU A 9 -13.72 -4.21 -0.76
N VAL A 10 -12.65 -3.57 -0.28
CA VAL A 10 -11.38 -4.23 0.00
C VAL A 10 -11.52 -5.16 1.21
N GLU A 11 -12.09 -4.66 2.31
CA GLU A 11 -12.32 -5.42 3.55
C GLU A 11 -13.26 -6.61 3.35
N ALA A 12 -14.30 -6.46 2.53
CA ALA A 12 -15.24 -7.54 2.20
C ALA A 12 -14.68 -8.56 1.19
N GLU A 13 -13.39 -8.43 0.82
CA GLU A 13 -12.72 -9.25 -0.19
C GLU A 13 -13.45 -9.32 -1.54
N HIS A 14 -14.20 -8.27 -1.88
CA HIS A 14 -15.05 -8.20 -3.07
C HIS A 14 -14.23 -8.52 -4.35
N PRO A 15 -14.84 -9.09 -5.42
CA PRO A 15 -14.15 -9.34 -6.69
C PRO A 15 -13.44 -8.11 -7.29
N TYR A 16 -13.89 -6.90 -6.93
CA TYR A 16 -13.28 -5.62 -7.36
C TYR A 16 -12.31 -5.00 -6.35
N ARG A 17 -11.90 -5.71 -5.29
CA ARG A 17 -11.02 -5.18 -4.25
C ARG A 17 -9.71 -4.60 -4.78
N GLY A 18 -9.09 -5.24 -5.78
CA GLY A 18 -7.87 -4.74 -6.40
C GLY A 18 -8.11 -3.38 -7.04
N LYS A 19 -9.17 -3.26 -7.85
CA LYS A 19 -9.58 -1.99 -8.46
C LYS A 19 -9.89 -0.92 -7.40
N ALA A 20 -10.59 -1.29 -6.32
CA ALA A 20 -10.92 -0.36 -5.25
C ALA A 20 -9.67 0.14 -4.51
N LEU A 21 -8.68 -0.74 -4.28
CA LEU A 21 -7.40 -0.37 -3.69
C LEU A 21 -6.60 0.55 -4.59
N PHE A 22 -6.56 0.30 -5.90
CA PHE A 22 -5.90 1.19 -6.87
C PHE A 22 -6.59 2.55 -6.93
N GLU A 23 -7.92 2.59 -6.97
CA GLU A 23 -8.68 3.85 -6.98
C GLU A 23 -8.47 4.67 -5.69
N LEU A 24 -8.32 4.01 -4.53
CA LEU A 24 -7.89 4.67 -3.30
C LEU A 24 -6.44 5.19 -3.40
N SER A 25 -5.55 4.38 -3.99
CA SER A 25 -4.13 4.70 -4.14
C SER A 25 -3.91 5.94 -5.01
N ASP A 26 -4.69 6.09 -6.08
CA ASP A 26 -4.63 7.25 -6.99
C ASP A 26 -4.99 8.58 -6.29
N ARG A 27 -5.69 8.52 -5.14
CA ARG A 27 -6.15 9.71 -4.40
C ARG A 27 -5.15 10.19 -3.35
N ILE A 28 -4.21 9.35 -2.94
CA ILE A 28 -3.29 9.58 -1.80
C ILE A 28 -2.61 10.96 -1.87
N ALA A 29 -2.14 11.37 -3.06
CA ALA A 29 -1.38 12.61 -3.22
C ALA A 29 -2.16 13.89 -2.82
N GLY A 30 -3.49 13.84 -2.80
CA GLY A 30 -4.35 14.97 -2.45
C GLY A 30 -5.34 14.68 -1.32
N ASP A 31 -5.30 13.50 -0.72
CA ASP A 31 -6.31 13.03 0.24
C ASP A 31 -5.68 12.17 1.35
N ASP A 32 -5.48 12.79 2.51
CA ASP A 32 -4.92 12.12 3.70
C ASP A 32 -5.85 11.02 4.25
N ASP A 33 -7.17 11.10 4.03
CA ASP A 33 -8.08 10.01 4.40
C ASP A 33 -7.84 8.80 3.50
N ALA A 34 -7.63 9.00 2.20
CA ALA A 34 -7.25 7.92 1.29
C ALA A 34 -5.92 7.28 1.72
N ALA A 35 -4.90 8.08 2.03
CA ALA A 35 -3.61 7.60 2.54
C ALA A 35 -3.78 6.75 3.81
N THR A 36 -4.56 7.24 4.77
CA THR A 36 -4.85 6.54 6.02
C THR A 36 -5.52 5.19 5.77
N LYS A 37 -6.54 5.15 4.90
CA LYS A 37 -7.23 3.89 4.58
C LYS A 37 -6.33 2.90 3.86
N VAL A 38 -5.54 3.35 2.89
CA VAL A 38 -4.59 2.48 2.16
C VAL A 38 -3.59 1.85 3.13
N ALA A 39 -3.07 2.61 4.09
CA ALA A 39 -2.15 2.12 5.11
C ALA A 39 -2.79 1.14 6.11
N MET A 40 -4.08 1.30 6.41
CA MET A 40 -4.82 0.33 7.22
C MET A 40 -5.07 -0.97 6.45
N LEU A 41 -5.51 -0.86 5.18
CA LEU A 41 -5.85 -1.99 4.33
C LEU A 41 -4.64 -2.87 4.00
N SER A 42 -3.45 -2.29 3.80
CA SER A 42 -2.22 -3.04 3.52
C SER A 42 -1.84 -4.02 4.63
N ARG A 43 -2.38 -3.85 5.85
CA ARG A 43 -2.14 -4.74 7.00
C ARG A 43 -3.02 -6.01 6.95
N LEU A 44 -4.02 -6.06 6.07
CA LEU A 44 -4.90 -7.23 5.93
C LEU A 44 -4.14 -8.43 5.36
N THR A 45 -4.23 -9.59 6.01
CA THR A 45 -3.64 -10.85 5.54
C THR A 45 -4.08 -11.21 4.11
N SER A 46 -5.33 -10.91 3.76
CA SER A 46 -5.88 -11.13 2.42
C SER A 46 -5.15 -10.31 1.35
N LEU A 47 -4.68 -9.09 1.66
CA LEU A 47 -3.89 -8.28 0.73
C LEU A 47 -2.41 -8.66 0.72
N ARG A 48 -1.85 -9.08 1.85
CA ARG A 48 -0.47 -9.58 1.94
C ARG A 48 -0.26 -10.88 1.14
N THR A 49 -1.30 -11.71 1.04
CA THR A 49 -1.26 -12.97 0.30
C THR A 49 -1.76 -12.87 -1.14
N ALA A 50 -2.55 -11.84 -1.48
CA ALA A 50 -3.00 -11.60 -2.85
C ALA A 50 -1.85 -11.06 -3.72
N ARG A 51 -1.25 -11.94 -4.52
CA ARG A 51 -0.14 -11.60 -5.42
C ARG A 51 -0.63 -11.00 -6.74
N LEU A 52 0.03 -9.93 -7.15
CA LEU A 52 0.07 -9.35 -8.49
C LEU A 52 1.40 -9.75 -9.14
N PHE A 53 1.34 -10.24 -10.39
CA PHE A 53 2.52 -10.60 -11.18
C PHE A 53 3.53 -11.51 -10.43
N ASP A 54 3.01 -12.44 -9.62
CA ASP A 54 3.72 -13.44 -8.81
C ASP A 54 4.68 -12.93 -7.71
N ARG A 55 5.10 -11.66 -7.73
CA ARG A 55 6.09 -11.12 -6.78
C ARG A 55 5.51 -10.09 -5.82
N VAL A 56 4.66 -9.20 -6.28
CA VAL A 56 4.19 -8.05 -5.50
C VAL A 56 2.83 -8.35 -4.89
N SER A 57 2.68 -8.27 -3.58
CA SER A 57 1.35 -8.40 -2.96
C SER A 57 0.53 -7.12 -3.14
N LEU A 58 -0.80 -7.19 -3.04
CA LEU A 58 -1.64 -5.99 -3.00
C LEU A 58 -1.27 -5.08 -1.82
N ALA A 59 -0.83 -5.66 -0.70
CA ALA A 59 -0.31 -4.89 0.43
C ALA A 59 0.96 -4.12 0.05
N TRP A 60 1.89 -4.73 -0.69
CA TRP A 60 3.09 -4.04 -1.16
C TRP A 60 2.74 -2.94 -2.16
N SER A 61 1.82 -3.17 -3.10
CA SER A 61 1.37 -2.13 -4.03
C SER A 61 0.79 -0.92 -3.29
N ALA A 62 0.02 -1.14 -2.23
CA ALA A 62 -0.49 -0.09 -1.36
C ALA A 62 0.63 0.71 -0.66
N ILE A 63 1.63 0.03 -0.08
CA ILE A 63 2.77 0.69 0.57
C ILE A 63 3.61 1.47 -0.45
N ILE A 64 3.84 0.91 -1.63
CA ILE A 64 4.55 1.58 -2.73
C ILE A 64 3.81 2.84 -3.18
N ALA A 65 2.47 2.80 -3.26
CA ALA A 65 1.67 3.97 -3.58
C ALA A 65 1.77 5.08 -2.51
N LEU A 66 1.80 4.71 -1.23
CA LEU A 66 2.03 5.67 -0.14
C LEU A 66 3.41 6.32 -0.22
N LEU A 67 4.46 5.55 -0.55
CA LEU A 67 5.81 6.07 -0.75
C LEU A 67 5.88 7.03 -1.94
N ALA A 68 5.26 6.65 -3.07
CA ALA A 68 5.26 7.42 -4.32
C ALA A 68 4.53 8.77 -4.22
N ALA A 69 3.62 8.93 -3.25
CA ALA A 69 2.89 10.17 -3.07
C ALA A 69 3.75 11.31 -2.48
N GLU A 70 4.89 10.99 -1.85
CA GLU A 70 5.88 11.96 -1.34
C GLU A 70 5.33 13.03 -0.38
N THR A 71 4.14 12.82 0.20
CA THR A 71 3.61 13.69 1.26
C THR A 71 4.07 13.21 2.64
N PRO A 72 4.28 14.11 3.62
CA PRO A 72 4.70 13.71 4.97
C PRO A 72 3.76 12.68 5.62
N HIS A 73 2.45 12.84 5.44
CA HIS A 73 1.44 11.91 5.98
C HIS A 73 1.52 10.53 5.31
N SER A 74 1.66 10.49 3.98
CA SER A 74 1.78 9.23 3.24
C SER A 74 3.08 8.51 3.58
N ARG A 75 4.20 9.23 3.76
CA ARG A 75 5.48 8.66 4.20
C ARG A 75 5.38 8.04 5.59
N SER A 76 4.82 8.76 6.56
CA SER A 76 4.59 8.22 7.91
C SER A 76 3.72 6.96 7.86
N SER A 77 2.63 7.01 7.08
CA SER A 77 1.71 5.90 6.92
C SER A 77 2.34 4.68 6.23
N ALA A 78 3.21 4.92 5.23
CA ALA A 78 3.98 3.88 4.56
C ALA A 78 4.94 3.17 5.53
N TYR A 79 5.65 3.93 6.36
CA TYR A 79 6.59 3.36 7.33
C TYR A 79 5.87 2.50 8.36
N GLU A 80 4.76 2.98 8.92
CA GLU A 80 3.95 2.17 9.84
C GLU A 80 3.46 0.87 9.20
N ALA A 81 2.99 0.95 7.95
CA ALA A 81 2.53 -0.23 7.22
C ALA A 81 3.68 -1.20 6.91
N PHE A 82 4.85 -0.69 6.52
CA PHE A 82 6.06 -1.48 6.28
C PHE A 82 6.53 -2.19 7.55
N TYR A 83 6.64 -1.48 8.69
CA TYR A 83 7.05 -2.07 9.96
C TYR A 83 6.01 -3.03 10.55
N ALA A 84 4.77 -3.02 10.05
CA ALA A 84 3.75 -4.02 10.39
C ALA A 84 3.88 -5.33 9.58
N LEU A 85 4.72 -5.36 8.53
CA LEU A 85 5.08 -6.59 7.83
C LEU A 85 6.00 -7.45 8.71
N GLY A 86 6.05 -8.75 8.44
CA GLY A 86 7.03 -9.62 9.09
C GLY A 86 8.44 -9.39 8.54
N ASP A 87 9.48 -9.67 9.32
CA ASP A 87 10.89 -9.39 8.97
C ASP A 87 11.28 -9.87 7.56
N ALA A 88 10.88 -11.10 7.19
CA ALA A 88 11.15 -11.64 5.85
C ALA A 88 10.46 -10.84 4.74
N GLU A 89 9.20 -10.42 4.95
CA GLU A 89 8.49 -9.59 3.97
C GLU A 89 9.09 -8.18 3.88
N GLN A 90 9.59 -7.63 4.99
CA GLN A 90 10.31 -6.36 4.98
C GLN A 90 11.60 -6.48 4.16
N THR A 91 12.40 -7.52 4.38
CA THR A 91 13.62 -7.78 3.59
C THR A 91 13.29 -7.95 2.10
N ASP A 92 12.34 -8.81 1.76
CA ASP A 92 11.98 -9.05 0.36
C ASP A 92 11.48 -7.77 -0.33
N MET A 93 10.77 -6.90 0.40
CA MET A 93 10.27 -5.63 -0.14
C MET A 93 11.39 -4.61 -0.34
N LEU A 94 12.35 -4.52 0.59
CA LEU A 94 13.53 -3.66 0.44
C LEU A 94 14.40 -4.11 -0.75
N ASP A 95 14.59 -5.42 -0.91
CA ASP A 95 15.28 -6.02 -2.05
C ASP A 95 14.55 -5.69 -3.36
N TYR A 96 13.21 -5.79 -3.38
CA TYR A 96 12.40 -5.42 -4.55
C TYR A 96 12.52 -3.93 -4.91
N LEU A 97 12.61 -3.05 -3.90
CA LEU A 97 12.77 -1.61 -4.08
C LEU A 97 14.23 -1.19 -4.35
N GLU A 98 15.18 -2.12 -4.28
CA GLU A 98 16.62 -1.88 -4.44
C GLU A 98 17.18 -0.85 -3.45
N VAL A 99 16.69 -0.85 -2.20
CA VAL A 99 17.13 0.07 -1.13
C VAL A 99 17.49 -0.68 0.15
N SER A 100 18.38 -0.11 0.96
CA SER A 100 18.76 -0.67 2.27
C SER A 100 17.83 -0.27 3.41
N ALA A 101 17.12 0.85 3.26
CA ALA A 101 16.20 1.39 4.25
C ALA A 101 14.94 1.92 3.56
N ILE A 102 13.80 1.82 4.23
CA ILE A 102 12.51 2.23 3.65
C ILE A 102 12.46 3.75 3.42
N GLU A 103 13.22 4.51 4.20
CA GLU A 103 13.38 5.95 4.09
C GLU A 103 14.06 6.37 2.77
N ASP A 104 14.84 5.49 2.14
CA ASP A 104 15.51 5.76 0.86
C ASP A 104 14.61 5.43 -0.35
N ALA A 105 13.46 4.80 -0.13
CA ALA A 105 12.57 4.37 -1.21
C ALA A 105 11.79 5.54 -1.80
N HIS A 106 12.04 5.88 -3.07
CA HIS A 106 11.31 6.92 -3.82
C HIS A 106 10.73 6.36 -5.13
N PRO A 107 9.79 5.39 -5.05
CA PRO A 107 9.24 4.73 -6.22
C PRO A 107 8.46 5.74 -7.09
N ARG A 108 8.60 5.61 -8.40
CA ARG A 108 7.84 6.41 -9.37
C ARG A 108 6.76 5.53 -9.97
N ILE A 109 5.50 5.88 -9.70
CA ILE A 109 4.35 5.27 -10.37
C ILE A 109 4.06 6.13 -11.60
N GLY A 110 4.24 5.54 -12.78
CA GLY A 110 3.97 6.15 -14.08
C GLY A 110 2.61 5.79 -14.62
#